data_AF-A0A1I1YL12-F1
#
_entry.id   AF-A0A1I1YL12-F1
#
_cell.length_a   1.000
_cell.length_b   1.000
_cell.length_c   1.000
_cell.angle_alpha   90.00
_cell.angle_beta   90.00
_cell.angle_gamma   90.00
#
_symmetry.space_group_name_H-M   'P 1'
#
loop_
_entity.id
_entity.type
_entity.pdbx_description
1 polymer ?
#
loop_
_entity_poly.entity_id
_entity_poly.type
_entity_poly.pdbx_seq_one_letter_code
_entity_poly.pdbx_strand_id
1 'polypeptide(L)'
;MTLIDISRPLANGTPTWPGDTPFFYEVSWSKEQSGSVNVGKLTMSIHTGTHIDSPFHFDNDGRKVKDLDLQLYVGPARLIDVSGRSSIGAEDLASYELEGVTRLLLRTSSWTNPDEFPSEITYLRADLGPFLQARGIRLIGVDVPSVDPLDSKELAAHHGLHAHDIHILEGLNLDHVSPGDYELMALPLPLAEADGSPVRAVLRPFTP
;
A
#
# COMPACT_ATOMS: atom_id res chain seq x y z
N MET A 1 -12.52 8.61 -19.68
CA MET A 1 -12.66 8.61 -18.21
C MET A 1 -11.35 9.01 -17.58
N THR A 2 -11.40 9.75 -16.49
CA THR A 2 -10.21 10.29 -15.80
C THR A 2 -9.74 9.30 -14.73
N LEU A 3 -8.43 9.09 -14.65
CA LEU A 3 -7.82 8.31 -13.57
C LEU A 3 -7.91 9.10 -12.25
N ILE A 4 -8.19 8.39 -11.15
CA ILE A 4 -8.19 8.94 -9.80
C ILE A 4 -6.88 8.53 -9.14
N ASP A 5 -6.05 9.51 -8.82
CA ASP A 5 -4.81 9.26 -8.09
C ASP A 5 -5.12 8.97 -6.62
N ILE A 6 -4.61 7.84 -6.12
CA ILE A 6 -4.75 7.43 -4.72
C ILE A 6 -3.38 7.26 -4.05
N SER A 7 -2.35 7.88 -4.61
CA SER A 7 -0.99 7.89 -4.06
C SER A 7 -0.74 9.12 -3.19
N ARG A 8 0.07 8.95 -2.15
CA ARG A 8 0.58 10.06 -1.34
C ARG A 8 1.73 10.77 -2.06
N PRO A 9 1.73 12.11 -2.15
CA PRO A 9 2.87 12.85 -2.70
C PRO A 9 4.16 12.59 -1.91
N LEU A 10 5.27 12.47 -2.62
CA LEU A 10 6.60 12.31 -2.03
C LEU A 10 7.36 13.64 -2.12
N ALA A 11 7.81 14.14 -0.99
CA ALA A 11 8.56 15.38 -0.87
C ALA A 11 9.52 15.32 0.34
N ASN A 12 10.49 16.23 0.38
CA ASN A 12 11.33 16.37 1.56
C ASN A 12 10.43 16.80 2.73
N GLY A 13 10.40 16.00 3.79
CA GLY A 13 9.44 16.16 4.90
C GLY A 13 8.28 15.16 4.88
N THR A 14 8.13 14.33 3.85
CA THR A 14 7.20 13.19 3.89
C THR A 14 7.49 12.33 5.12
N PRO A 15 6.48 12.02 5.95
CA PRO A 15 6.65 11.16 7.11
C PRO A 15 7.20 9.79 6.73
N THR A 16 8.10 9.29 7.57
CA THR A 16 8.72 7.96 7.43
C THR A 16 8.64 7.23 8.76
N TRP A 17 8.82 5.91 8.72
CA TRP A 17 8.95 5.11 9.93
C TRP A 17 10.00 5.71 10.87
N PRO A 18 9.75 5.82 12.19
CA PRO A 18 10.70 6.42 13.12
C PRO A 18 12.08 5.76 13.07
N GLY A 19 13.10 6.53 12.70
CA GLY A 19 14.49 6.06 12.58
C GLY A 19 14.86 5.52 11.19
N ASP A 20 13.94 5.47 10.25
CA ASP A 20 14.16 5.03 8.88
C ASP A 20 14.79 6.14 8.01
N THR A 21 15.21 5.78 6.79
CA THR A 21 15.80 6.67 5.79
C THR A 21 14.78 7.73 5.35
N PRO A 22 15.00 9.03 5.65
CA PRO A 22 14.08 10.08 5.23
C PRO A 22 13.99 10.20 3.71
N PHE A 23 12.83 10.61 3.20
CA PHE A 23 12.73 10.97 1.78
C PHE A 23 13.58 12.21 1.48
N PHE A 24 14.38 12.10 0.43
CA PHE A 24 15.21 13.18 -0.06
C PHE A 24 15.30 13.17 -1.58
N TYR A 25 14.84 14.26 -2.18
CA TYR A 25 15.12 14.61 -3.56
C TYR A 25 15.93 15.90 -3.61
N GLU A 26 16.98 15.90 -4.42
CA GLU A 26 17.78 17.09 -4.71
C GLU A 26 18.17 17.15 -6.19
N VAL A 27 18.49 18.35 -6.66
CA VAL A 27 19.16 18.55 -7.96
C VAL A 27 20.66 18.59 -7.72
N SER A 28 21.34 17.47 -7.94
CA SER A 28 22.78 17.34 -7.74
C SER A 28 23.60 18.09 -8.79
N TRP A 29 23.04 18.33 -9.97
CA TRP A 29 23.68 19.14 -11.01
C TRP A 29 22.63 19.93 -11.79
N SER A 30 22.63 21.25 -11.66
CA SER A 30 21.60 22.10 -12.26
C SER A 30 21.79 22.26 -13.77
N LYS A 31 20.73 22.68 -14.47
CA LYS A 31 20.77 23.02 -15.89
C LYS A 31 21.76 24.14 -16.20
N GLU A 32 21.90 25.12 -15.30
CA GLU A 32 22.88 26.19 -15.43
C GLU A 32 24.30 25.63 -15.37
N GLN A 33 24.57 24.70 -14.45
CA GLN A 33 25.88 24.08 -14.26
C GLN A 33 26.22 23.04 -15.34
N SER A 34 25.24 22.27 -15.82
CA SER A 34 25.43 21.23 -16.85
C SER A 34 25.31 21.77 -18.28
N GLY A 35 24.79 22.99 -18.44
CA GLY A 35 24.47 23.61 -19.72
C GLY A 35 23.24 23.05 -20.44
N SER A 36 22.53 22.04 -19.89
CA SER A 36 21.43 21.38 -20.62
C SER A 36 20.31 20.81 -19.74
N VAL A 37 20.64 20.12 -18.65
CA VAL A 37 19.69 19.31 -17.87
C VAL A 37 19.84 19.52 -16.36
N ASN A 38 18.74 19.33 -15.63
CA ASN A 38 18.81 19.13 -14.18
C ASN A 38 18.99 17.63 -13.93
N VAL A 39 20.05 17.25 -13.22
CA VAL A 39 20.28 15.87 -12.78
C VAL A 39 19.84 15.77 -11.32
N GLY A 40 18.77 15.00 -11.10
CA GLY A 40 18.23 14.75 -9.78
C GLY A 40 18.86 13.52 -9.12
N LYS A 41 18.88 13.51 -7.79
CA LYS A 41 19.17 12.34 -6.97
C LYS A 41 18.00 12.12 -6.01
N LEU A 42 17.59 10.86 -5.90
CA LEU A 42 16.54 10.40 -5.00
C LEU A 42 17.15 9.44 -3.98
N THR A 43 16.84 9.63 -2.70
CA THR A 43 17.14 8.72 -1.59
C THR A 43 15.87 8.58 -0.77
N MET A 44 15.45 7.35 -0.47
CA MET A 44 14.24 7.08 0.31
C MET A 44 14.29 5.68 0.90
N SER A 45 13.54 5.46 1.98
CA SER A 45 13.12 4.12 2.36
C SER A 45 12.12 3.56 1.34
N ILE A 46 12.15 2.24 1.15
CA ILE A 46 11.19 1.50 0.31
C ILE A 46 9.75 1.72 0.79
N HIS A 47 9.55 1.78 2.11
CA HIS A 47 8.25 1.85 2.76
C HIS A 47 7.82 3.30 3.01
N THR A 48 8.12 4.20 2.07
CA THR A 48 7.74 5.62 2.16
C THR A 48 6.55 5.92 1.25
N GLY A 49 5.50 6.51 1.82
CA GLY A 49 4.29 6.87 1.08
C GLY A 49 3.53 5.63 0.61
N THR A 50 2.97 5.69 -0.60
CA THR A 50 2.20 4.58 -1.17
C THR A 50 3.12 3.53 -1.78
N HIS A 51 3.07 2.31 -1.25
CA HIS A 51 4.02 1.26 -1.61
C HIS A 51 3.41 -0.13 -1.45
N ILE A 52 4.06 -1.13 -2.02
CA ILE A 52 3.73 -2.55 -1.82
C ILE A 52 4.86 -3.22 -1.05
N ASP A 53 4.50 -4.28 -0.35
CA ASP A 53 5.46 -5.15 0.30
C ASP A 53 5.69 -6.40 -0.54
N SER A 54 6.92 -6.88 -0.50
CA SER A 54 7.25 -8.24 -0.86
C SER A 54 7.44 -9.08 0.41
N PRO A 55 7.22 -10.40 0.36
CA PRO A 55 7.46 -11.26 1.52
C PRO A 55 8.86 -11.12 2.13
N PHE A 56 9.87 -10.75 1.33
CA PHE A 56 11.23 -10.52 1.83
C PHE A 56 11.32 -9.45 2.94
N HIS A 57 10.33 -8.54 3.04
CA HIS A 57 10.26 -7.53 4.10
C HIS A 57 10.20 -8.14 5.51
N PHE A 58 9.52 -9.27 5.68
CA PHE A 58 9.27 -9.90 6.99
C PHE A 58 9.68 -11.37 7.04
N ASP A 59 10.20 -11.93 5.94
CA ASP A 59 10.71 -13.29 5.84
C ASP A 59 12.03 -13.31 5.05
N ASN A 60 13.13 -13.76 5.67
CA ASN A 60 14.45 -13.78 5.04
C ASN A 60 14.52 -14.64 3.76
N ASP A 61 13.67 -15.67 3.66
CA ASP A 61 13.57 -16.55 2.48
C ASP A 61 12.40 -16.13 1.55
N GLY A 62 11.75 -15.01 1.87
CA GLY A 62 10.61 -14.47 1.15
C GLY A 62 10.94 -14.05 -0.29
N ARG A 63 9.91 -14.08 -1.14
CA ARG A 63 10.00 -13.55 -2.51
C ARG A 63 10.38 -12.07 -2.47
N LYS A 64 11.31 -11.68 -3.34
CA LYS A 64 11.69 -10.28 -3.59
C LYS A 64 10.74 -9.66 -4.62
N VAL A 65 10.72 -8.34 -4.74
CA VAL A 65 9.79 -7.61 -5.62
C VAL A 65 9.75 -8.13 -7.06
N LYS A 66 10.89 -8.39 -7.69
CA LYS A 66 10.93 -8.88 -9.09
C LYS A 66 10.25 -10.23 -9.31
N ASP A 67 10.05 -11.01 -8.25
CA ASP A 67 9.51 -12.37 -8.29
C ASP A 67 8.00 -12.40 -8.00
N LEU A 68 7.38 -11.23 -7.79
CA LEU A 68 5.95 -11.09 -7.57
C LEU A 68 5.17 -11.13 -8.89
N ASP A 69 3.98 -11.72 -8.86
CA ASP A 69 3.09 -11.76 -10.03
C ASP A 69 2.45 -10.39 -10.28
N LEU A 70 2.85 -9.75 -11.39
CA LEU A 70 2.35 -8.43 -11.78
C LEU A 70 0.84 -8.42 -12.06
N GLN A 71 0.23 -9.57 -12.39
CA GLN A 71 -1.22 -9.65 -12.59
C GLN A 71 -1.98 -9.25 -11.32
N LEU A 72 -1.38 -9.38 -10.14
CA LEU A 72 -2.02 -9.03 -8.86
C LEU A 72 -2.15 -7.52 -8.65
N TYR A 73 -1.34 -6.71 -9.34
CA TYR A 73 -1.27 -5.26 -9.13
C TYR A 73 -2.05 -4.44 -10.14
N VAL A 74 -2.74 -5.10 -11.09
CA VAL A 74 -3.62 -4.46 -12.08
C VAL A 74 -4.92 -5.25 -12.22
N GLY A 75 -6.06 -4.58 -12.14
CA GLY A 75 -7.36 -5.20 -12.44
C GLY A 75 -8.48 -4.79 -11.49
N PRO A 76 -9.62 -5.51 -11.50
CA PRO A 76 -10.78 -5.18 -10.67
C PRO A 76 -10.44 -5.15 -9.18
N ALA A 77 -10.95 -4.12 -8.51
CA ALA A 77 -10.80 -3.86 -7.10
C ALA A 77 -12.10 -3.28 -6.52
N ARG A 78 -12.39 -3.62 -5.27
CA ARG A 78 -13.49 -3.03 -4.51
C ARG A 78 -12.92 -2.16 -3.39
N LEU A 79 -13.38 -0.91 -3.30
CA LEU A 79 -13.12 -0.03 -2.17
C LEU A 79 -14.30 -0.09 -1.20
N ILE A 80 -14.02 -0.41 0.06
CA ILE A 80 -15.01 -0.34 1.14
C ILE A 80 -14.57 0.65 2.22
N ASP A 81 -15.55 1.20 2.93
CA ASP A 81 -15.33 2.07 4.08
C ASP A 81 -15.43 1.24 5.36
N VAL A 82 -14.35 1.23 6.15
CA VAL A 82 -14.27 0.55 7.43
C VAL A 82 -13.91 1.51 8.57
N SER A 83 -14.10 2.82 8.36
CA SER A 83 -13.74 3.88 9.29
C SER A 83 -14.39 3.72 10.68
N GLY A 84 -13.76 4.35 11.68
CA GLY A 84 -14.22 4.35 13.07
C GLY A 84 -13.91 3.06 13.84
N ARG A 85 -13.05 2.18 13.31
CA ARG A 85 -12.63 0.92 13.96
C ARG A 85 -11.17 0.98 14.38
N SER A 86 -10.83 0.35 15.50
CA SER A 86 -9.44 0.20 15.95
C SER A 86 -8.72 -0.97 15.28
N SER A 87 -9.45 -2.00 14.85
CA SER A 87 -8.91 -3.12 14.08
C SER A 87 -9.98 -3.73 13.17
N ILE A 88 -9.55 -4.42 12.11
CA ILE A 88 -10.42 -5.11 11.15
C ILE A 88 -10.07 -6.60 11.12
N GLY A 89 -11.06 -7.46 11.31
CA GLY A 89 -10.93 -8.91 11.20
C GLY A 89 -12.04 -9.51 10.34
N ALA A 90 -12.10 -10.84 10.30
CA ALA A 90 -13.02 -11.56 9.42
C ALA A 90 -14.50 -11.20 9.68
N GLU A 91 -14.88 -11.04 10.95
CA GLU A 91 -16.25 -10.68 11.35
C GLU A 91 -16.65 -9.27 10.90
N ASP A 92 -15.70 -8.33 10.87
CA ASP A 92 -15.95 -6.95 10.45
C ASP A 92 -16.25 -6.87 8.96
N LEU A 93 -15.67 -7.78 8.17
CA LEU A 93 -15.85 -7.86 6.73
C LEU A 93 -17.00 -8.77 6.30
N ALA A 94 -17.61 -9.52 7.23
CA ALA A 94 -18.61 -10.54 6.93
C ALA A 94 -19.91 -9.99 6.32
N SER A 95 -20.24 -8.73 6.60
CA SER A 95 -21.46 -8.05 6.09
C SER A 95 -21.27 -7.39 4.72
N TYR A 96 -20.05 -7.35 4.18
CA TYR A 96 -19.77 -6.76 2.88
C TYR A 96 -19.95 -7.80 1.77
N GLU A 97 -20.58 -7.39 0.66
CA GLU A 97 -20.68 -8.19 -0.56
C GLU A 97 -19.31 -8.25 -1.26
N LEU A 98 -18.61 -9.38 -1.07
CA LEU A 98 -17.23 -9.59 -1.55
C LEU A 98 -17.11 -10.74 -2.56
N GLU A 99 -18.22 -11.32 -3.00
CA GLU A 99 -18.23 -12.36 -4.03
C GLU A 99 -17.59 -11.83 -5.33
N GLY A 100 -16.64 -12.58 -5.89
CA GLY A 100 -15.93 -12.23 -7.13
C GLY A 100 -14.89 -11.10 -6.99
N VAL A 101 -14.68 -10.55 -5.79
CA VAL A 101 -13.65 -9.54 -5.55
C VAL A 101 -12.27 -10.20 -5.51
N THR A 102 -11.32 -9.67 -6.28
CA THR A 102 -9.93 -10.16 -6.27
C THR A 102 -8.95 -9.20 -5.60
N ARG A 103 -9.31 -7.93 -5.44
CA ARG A 103 -8.51 -6.89 -4.76
C ARG A 103 -9.43 -6.06 -3.88
N LEU A 104 -9.08 -5.91 -2.62
CA LEU A 104 -9.89 -5.20 -1.65
C LEU A 104 -9.10 -4.01 -1.10
N LEU A 105 -9.66 -2.81 -1.20
CA LEU A 105 -9.10 -1.59 -0.62
C LEU A 105 -9.96 -1.19 0.58
N LEU A 106 -9.30 -0.89 1.68
CA LEU A 106 -9.92 -0.50 2.94
C LEU A 106 -9.62 0.97 3.18
N ARG A 107 -10.67 1.80 3.19
CA ARG A 107 -10.58 3.14 3.75
C ARG A 107 -10.84 3.07 5.24
N THR A 108 -9.79 3.25 6.03
CA THR A 108 -9.88 3.35 7.49
C THR A 108 -10.07 4.80 7.94
N SER A 109 -9.56 5.76 7.15
CA SER A 109 -9.45 7.19 7.51
C SER A 109 -8.83 7.41 8.90
N SER A 110 -7.99 6.48 9.37
CA SER A 110 -7.36 6.58 10.70
C SER A 110 -6.02 7.33 10.68
N TRP A 111 -5.41 7.53 9.50
CA TRP A 111 -4.25 8.41 9.34
C TRP A 111 -4.70 9.83 9.00
N THR A 112 -5.06 10.59 10.03
CA THR A 112 -5.77 11.88 9.91
C THR A 112 -4.88 13.06 9.51
N ASN A 113 -3.59 13.02 9.84
CA ASN A 113 -2.61 14.04 9.45
C ASN A 113 -1.57 13.43 8.49
N PRO A 114 -1.64 13.68 7.17
CA PRO A 114 -0.71 13.12 6.20
C PRO A 114 0.72 13.67 6.32
N ASP A 115 0.92 14.79 7.02
CA ASP A 115 2.22 15.44 7.22
C ASP A 115 2.96 14.92 8.47
N GLU A 116 2.35 14.01 9.23
CA GLU A 116 2.94 13.40 10.42
C GLU A 116 2.84 11.86 10.36
N PHE A 117 3.84 11.16 10.90
CA PHE A 117 3.75 9.71 11.04
C PHE A 117 2.72 9.41 12.15
N PRO A 118 1.72 8.55 11.90
CA PRO A 118 0.64 8.34 12.86
C PRO A 118 1.17 7.69 14.14
N SER A 119 0.59 8.04 15.29
CA SER A 119 0.86 7.36 16.56
C SER A 119 0.01 6.12 16.78
N GLU A 120 -1.11 6.02 16.05
CA GLU A 120 -2.05 4.89 16.08
C GLU A 120 -2.69 4.71 14.71
N ILE A 121 -3.08 3.48 14.38
CA ILE A 121 -3.73 3.15 13.11
C ILE A 121 -4.79 2.07 13.34
N THR A 122 -5.74 1.97 12.42
CA THR A 122 -6.59 0.79 12.28
C THR A 122 -5.78 -0.35 11.64
N TYR A 123 -5.43 -1.37 12.43
CA TYR A 123 -4.66 -2.53 11.95
C TYR A 123 -5.57 -3.72 11.57
N LEU A 124 -5.01 -4.73 10.92
CA LEU A 124 -5.70 -5.95 10.52
C LEU A 124 -5.44 -7.08 11.52
N ARG A 125 -6.46 -7.87 11.84
CA ARG A 125 -6.34 -9.06 12.68
C ARG A 125 -5.87 -10.25 11.84
N ALA A 126 -5.14 -11.18 12.44
CA ALA A 126 -4.53 -12.33 11.74
C ALA A 126 -5.55 -13.30 11.11
N ASP A 127 -6.82 -13.24 11.53
CA ASP A 127 -7.91 -14.05 10.97
C ASP A 127 -8.36 -13.58 9.57
N LEU A 128 -7.86 -12.45 9.08
CA LEU A 128 -8.22 -11.91 7.77
C LEU A 128 -7.68 -12.75 6.62
N GLY A 129 -6.44 -13.26 6.72
CA GLY A 129 -5.80 -14.08 5.68
C GLY A 129 -6.68 -15.22 5.15
N PRO A 130 -7.14 -16.16 5.99
CA PRO A 130 -8.01 -17.26 5.55
C PRO A 130 -9.37 -16.76 5.04
N PHE A 131 -9.93 -15.71 5.65
CA PHE A 131 -11.21 -15.13 5.22
C PHE A 131 -11.15 -14.56 3.80
N LEU A 132 -10.08 -13.84 3.47
CA LEU A 132 -9.85 -13.23 2.16
C LEU A 132 -9.58 -14.30 1.09
N GLN A 133 -8.71 -15.27 1.40
CA GLN A 133 -8.40 -16.37 0.48
C GLN A 133 -9.66 -17.17 0.11
N ALA A 134 -10.53 -17.47 1.10
CA ALA A 134 -11.77 -18.20 0.87
C ALA A 134 -12.73 -17.47 -0.11
N ARG A 135 -12.56 -16.15 -0.30
CA ARG A 135 -13.34 -15.32 -1.24
C ARG A 135 -12.62 -15.04 -2.56
N GLY A 136 -11.41 -15.58 -2.75
CA GLY A 136 -10.59 -15.35 -3.94
C GLY A 136 -9.93 -13.96 -3.99
N ILE A 137 -9.91 -13.23 -2.86
CA ILE A 137 -9.15 -11.98 -2.76
C ILE A 137 -7.67 -12.34 -2.72
N ARG A 138 -6.85 -11.55 -3.42
CA ARG A 138 -5.40 -11.78 -3.61
C ARG A 138 -4.54 -10.57 -3.29
N LEU A 139 -5.15 -9.39 -3.15
CA LEU A 139 -4.47 -8.17 -2.73
C LEU A 139 -5.37 -7.40 -1.76
N ILE A 140 -4.77 -6.93 -0.68
CA ILE A 140 -5.39 -5.99 0.26
C ILE A 140 -4.63 -4.66 0.24
N GLY A 141 -5.37 -3.57 0.18
CA GLY A 141 -4.84 -2.21 0.24
C GLY A 141 -5.38 -1.45 1.45
N VAL A 142 -4.51 -0.72 2.14
CA VAL A 142 -4.87 0.12 3.29
C VAL A 142 -4.37 1.56 3.12
N ASP A 143 -5.08 2.52 3.70
CA ASP A 143 -4.74 3.95 3.68
C ASP A 143 -3.80 4.41 4.83
N VAL A 144 -3.28 3.43 5.56
CA VAL A 144 -2.35 3.57 6.71
C VAL A 144 -0.97 2.96 6.36
N PRO A 145 0.10 3.31 7.11
CA PRO A 145 1.46 2.85 6.80
C PRO A 145 1.80 1.41 7.25
N SER A 146 0.82 0.64 7.77
CA SER A 146 1.02 -0.76 8.09
C SER A 146 -0.30 -1.53 8.16
N VAL A 147 -0.28 -2.83 7.88
CA VAL A 147 -1.37 -3.76 8.22
C VAL A 147 -1.32 -4.25 9.68
N ASP A 148 -0.20 -4.07 10.38
CA ASP A 148 0.00 -4.46 11.79
C ASP A 148 0.04 -3.24 12.74
N PRO A 149 -0.13 -3.40 14.06
CA PRO A 149 0.14 -2.33 15.02
C PRO A 149 1.56 -1.77 14.85
N LEU A 150 1.73 -0.45 14.99
CA LEU A 150 3.00 0.25 14.71
C LEU A 150 4.18 -0.20 15.59
N ASP A 151 3.91 -0.74 16.77
CA ASP A 151 4.90 -1.25 17.71
C ASP A 151 5.10 -2.78 17.63
N SER A 152 4.33 -3.46 16.77
CA SER A 152 4.38 -4.91 16.59
C SER A 152 5.76 -5.37 16.10
N LYS A 153 6.25 -6.46 16.70
CA LYS A 153 7.46 -7.19 16.26
C LYS A 153 7.15 -8.57 15.70
N GLU A 154 5.94 -9.06 15.91
CA GLU A 154 5.49 -10.37 15.44
C GLU A 154 4.89 -10.31 14.04
N LEU A 155 4.45 -9.12 13.59
CA LEU A 155 3.87 -8.87 12.26
C LEU A 155 2.81 -9.92 11.85
N ALA A 156 1.89 -10.21 12.76
CA ALA A 156 0.95 -11.31 12.63
C ALA A 156 0.00 -11.12 11.42
N ALA A 157 -0.35 -9.89 11.07
CA ALA A 157 -1.15 -9.61 9.88
C ALA A 157 -0.33 -9.86 8.61
N HIS A 158 0.91 -9.37 8.51
CA HIS A 158 1.79 -9.65 7.37
C HIS A 158 1.96 -11.16 7.12
N HIS A 159 2.35 -11.91 8.17
CA HIS A 159 2.52 -13.36 8.06
C HIS A 159 1.21 -14.08 7.76
N GLY A 160 0.10 -13.68 8.38
CA GLY A 160 -1.23 -14.25 8.16
C GLY A 160 -1.72 -14.04 6.72
N LEU A 161 -1.54 -12.85 6.17
CA LEU A 161 -1.86 -12.52 4.78
C LEU A 161 -0.96 -13.30 3.80
N HIS A 162 0.35 -13.32 4.06
CA HIS A 162 1.31 -14.01 3.22
C HIS A 162 1.06 -15.53 3.15
N ALA A 163 0.79 -16.17 4.29
CA ALA A 163 0.49 -17.60 4.37
C ALA A 163 -0.76 -18.00 3.54
N HIS A 164 -1.60 -17.03 3.21
CA HIS A 164 -2.82 -17.22 2.42
C HIS A 164 -2.72 -16.60 1.01
N ASP A 165 -1.51 -16.25 0.56
CA ASP A 165 -1.20 -15.68 -0.76
C ASP A 165 -1.95 -14.37 -1.06
N ILE A 166 -2.10 -13.55 -0.02
CA ILE A 166 -2.63 -12.18 -0.07
C ILE A 166 -1.47 -11.19 -0.09
N HIS A 167 -1.43 -10.33 -1.10
CA HIS A 167 -0.42 -9.29 -1.27
C HIS A 167 -0.86 -7.97 -0.62
N ILE A 168 0.12 -7.14 -0.24
CA ILE A 168 -0.09 -5.95 0.58
C ILE A 168 0.22 -4.68 -0.23
N LEU A 169 -0.61 -3.66 -0.06
CA LEU A 169 -0.47 -2.30 -0.59
C LEU A 169 -0.80 -1.31 0.54
N GLU A 170 0.14 -0.45 0.91
CA GLU A 170 0.03 0.42 2.07
C GLU A 170 0.14 1.89 1.71
N GLY A 171 -0.26 2.76 2.65
CA GLY A 171 -0.12 4.20 2.52
C GLY A 171 -0.95 4.80 1.39
N LEU A 172 -2.09 4.20 1.03
CA LEU A 172 -3.02 4.78 0.06
C LEU A 172 -3.62 6.10 0.57
N ASN A 173 -4.11 6.92 -0.35
CA ASN A 173 -4.92 8.11 -0.07
C ASN A 173 -6.34 7.90 -0.62
N LEU A 174 -7.29 7.57 0.25
CA LEU A 174 -8.65 7.13 -0.12
C LEU A 174 -9.76 8.09 0.33
N ASP A 175 -9.43 9.17 1.04
CA ASP A 175 -10.42 10.09 1.64
C ASP A 175 -11.28 10.80 0.58
N HIS A 176 -10.76 11.00 -0.62
CA HIS A 176 -11.45 11.65 -1.75
C HIS A 176 -12.14 10.67 -2.70
N VAL A 177 -12.19 9.37 -2.39
CA VAL A 177 -12.75 8.34 -3.29
C VAL A 177 -14.00 7.71 -2.68
N SER A 178 -15.10 7.63 -3.44
CA SER A 178 -16.32 6.95 -2.95
C SER A 178 -16.14 5.42 -2.95
N PRO A 179 -16.66 4.69 -1.94
CA PRO A 179 -16.73 3.23 -1.98
C PRO A 179 -17.42 2.71 -3.24
N GLY A 180 -16.95 1.58 -3.76
CA GLY A 180 -17.44 1.01 -5.02
C GLY A 180 -16.39 0.22 -5.77
N ASP A 181 -16.69 -0.08 -7.04
CA ASP A 181 -15.86 -0.89 -7.91
C ASP A 181 -15.01 -0.06 -8.86
N TYR A 182 -13.73 -0.42 -8.94
CA TYR A 182 -12.73 0.25 -9.73
C TYR A 182 -11.79 -0.76 -10.39
N GLU A 183 -11.11 -0.33 -11.43
CA GLU A 183 -9.87 -0.96 -11.85
C GLU A 183 -8.70 -0.28 -11.14
N LEU A 184 -7.93 -1.07 -10.40
CA LEU A 184 -6.70 -0.68 -9.74
C LEU A 184 -5.51 -0.83 -10.69
N MET A 185 -4.57 0.10 -10.62
CA MET A 185 -3.22 -0.01 -11.18
C MET A 185 -2.22 0.45 -10.12
N ALA A 186 -1.40 -0.47 -9.59
CA ALA A 186 -0.43 -0.22 -8.52
C ALA A 186 0.85 -1.08 -8.68
N LEU A 187 1.39 -1.11 -9.90
CA LEU A 187 2.56 -1.92 -10.24
C LEU A 187 3.81 -1.49 -9.45
N PRO A 188 4.58 -2.44 -8.87
CA PRO A 188 5.89 -2.16 -8.33
C PRO A 188 6.91 -1.81 -9.43
N LEU A 189 7.96 -1.09 -9.05
CA LEU A 189 9.17 -0.97 -9.84
C LEU A 189 9.85 -2.33 -9.95
N PRO A 190 10.61 -2.61 -11.03
CA PRO A 190 11.28 -3.89 -11.23
C PRO A 190 12.57 -4.00 -10.38
N LEU A 191 12.44 -3.87 -9.06
CA LEU A 191 13.56 -3.93 -8.12
C LEU A 191 13.98 -5.39 -7.89
N ALA A 192 15.19 -5.72 -8.32
CA ALA A 192 15.63 -7.11 -8.35
C ALA A 192 15.82 -7.74 -6.97
N GLU A 193 16.19 -6.93 -5.98
CA GLU A 193 16.61 -7.40 -4.67
C GLU A 193 15.79 -6.83 -3.51
N ALA A 194 14.80 -6.00 -3.80
CA ALA A 194 14.10 -5.22 -2.77
C ALA A 194 13.02 -6.02 -2.03
N ASP A 195 12.79 -5.57 -0.82
CA ASP A 195 11.79 -5.97 0.16
C ASP A 195 10.40 -5.36 -0.08
N GLY A 196 10.30 -4.36 -0.95
CA GLY A 196 9.05 -3.73 -1.36
C GLY A 196 9.30 -2.72 -2.47
N SER A 197 8.26 -1.98 -2.88
CA SER A 197 8.43 -0.91 -3.87
C SER A 197 7.45 0.22 -3.66
N PRO A 198 7.88 1.50 -3.76
CA PRO A 198 6.94 2.59 -3.96
C PRO A 198 6.17 2.38 -5.27
N VAL A 199 4.92 2.83 -5.29
CA VAL A 199 4.04 2.71 -6.46
C VAL A 199 3.30 4.02 -6.71
N ARG A 200 2.86 4.22 -7.95
CA ARG A 200 1.81 5.19 -8.26
C ARG A 200 0.49 4.43 -8.39
N ALA A 201 -0.21 4.27 -7.28
CA ALA A 201 -1.53 3.67 -7.24
C ALA A 201 -2.58 4.63 -7.82
N VAL A 202 -3.35 4.16 -8.80
CA VAL A 202 -4.46 4.89 -9.40
C VAL A 202 -5.69 3.98 -9.56
N LEU A 203 -6.87 4.59 -9.55
CA LEU A 203 -8.16 3.93 -9.80
C LEU A 203 -8.80 4.46 -11.07
N ARG A 204 -9.53 3.58 -11.76
CA ARG A 204 -10.44 3.94 -12.86
C ARG A 204 -11.84 3.39 -12.54
N PRO A 205 -12.88 4.23 -12.43
CA PRO A 205 -14.25 3.73 -12.21
C PRO A 205 -14.68 2.81 -13.35
N PHE A 206 -15.37 1.70 -13.04
CA PHE A 206 -16.06 0.94 -14.07
C PHE A 206 -17.25 1.75 -14.59
N THR A 207 -17.36 1.89 -15.92
CA THR A 207 -18.64 2.25 -16.54
C THR A 207 -19.33 0.95 -16.92
N PRO A 208 -20.64 0.81 -16.66
CA PRO A 208 -21.45 -0.16 -17.39
C PRO A 208 -21.39 0.09 -18.92
#